data_AF-A0A0U2WY35-F1
#
_entry.id   AF-A0A0U2WY35-F1
#
_cell.length_a   1.000
_cell.length_b   1.000
_cell.length_c   1.000
_cell.angle_alpha   90.00
_cell.angle_beta   90.00
_cell.angle_gamma   90.00
#
_symmetry.space_group_name_H-M   'P 1'
#
loop_
_entity.id
_entity.type
_entity.pdbx_description
1 polymer ?
#
loop_
_entity_poly.entity_id
_entity_poly.type
_entity_poly.pdbx_seq_one_letter_code
_entity_poly.pdbx_strand_id
1 'polypeptide(L)'
;MTVSRKLRAYVALMKPRIIELLLVATVPTMIFAEQGMPDFLLVLNTLVGGTLAAGAAGAFNCFIDREEDRVMKRTARRPLVTGEVTDREALVFAWVLSAVSVVWLAVGVNALAAALGAVAIFLYAVFYSIVLKRRTAQNIVWGGVAGCMPVLIGWAAVTGGLDWPALILFLFIFLWTPPHYWPLSMKYAEDYSRAGVPMLGAVSSARTVGSQVVLYAWATVICSLLLVPVGGAGWVYAVTALAAGVWFTGHSHRLHALAVAGRPTDKQAMYVFHGSIAYITVVFLALALDPFVGGPVL
;
A
#
# COMPACT_ATOMS: atom_id res chain seq x y z
N MET A 1 -31.26 9.07 -12.35
CA MET A 1 -30.42 8.24 -11.44
C MET A 1 -30.79 8.60 -10.01
N THR A 2 -30.98 7.61 -9.12
CA THR A 2 -31.34 7.90 -7.72
C THR A 2 -30.14 8.46 -6.94
N VAL A 3 -30.39 9.29 -5.93
CA VAL A 3 -29.34 9.86 -5.04
C VAL A 3 -28.48 8.75 -4.43
N SER A 4 -29.11 7.67 -3.96
CA SER A 4 -28.43 6.50 -3.40
C SER A 4 -27.47 5.84 -4.40
N ARG A 5 -27.87 5.71 -5.68
CA ARG A 5 -26.98 5.16 -6.72
C ARG A 5 -25.81 6.09 -7.01
N LYS A 6 -26.03 7.40 -7.06
CA LYS A 6 -24.98 8.39 -7.28
C LYS A 6 -23.98 8.44 -6.12
N LEU A 7 -24.43 8.31 -4.87
CA LEU A 7 -23.55 8.23 -3.70
C LEU A 7 -22.68 6.97 -3.73
N ARG A 8 -23.26 5.80 -4.04
CA ARG A 8 -22.48 4.56 -4.22
C ARG A 8 -21.42 4.69 -5.31
N ALA A 9 -21.74 5.42 -6.39
CA ALA A 9 -20.79 5.69 -7.45
C ALA A 9 -19.61 6.55 -6.96
N TYR A 10 -19.83 7.61 -6.18
CA TYR A 10 -18.74 8.39 -5.57
C TYR A 10 -17.90 7.57 -4.58
N VAL A 11 -18.53 6.77 -3.72
CA VAL A 11 -17.80 5.87 -2.79
C VAL A 11 -16.95 4.86 -3.56
N ALA A 12 -17.44 4.35 -4.69
CA ALA A 12 -16.66 3.45 -5.53
C ALA A 12 -15.41 4.11 -6.13
N LEU A 13 -15.43 5.43 -6.41
CA LEU A 13 -14.24 6.17 -6.85
C LEU A 13 -13.14 6.21 -5.79
N MET A 14 -13.50 6.18 -4.50
CA MET A 14 -12.55 6.17 -3.39
C MET A 14 -11.80 4.84 -3.25
N LYS A 15 -12.27 3.76 -3.89
CA LYS A 15 -11.66 2.41 -3.81
C LYS A 15 -11.52 1.88 -2.37
N PRO A 16 -12.62 1.72 -1.61
CA PRO A 16 -12.59 1.41 -0.17
C PRO A 16 -11.77 0.18 0.22
N ARG A 17 -11.74 -0.87 -0.63
CA ARG A 17 -10.92 -2.07 -0.39
C ARG A 17 -9.41 -1.78 -0.30
N ILE A 18 -8.93 -0.76 -1.02
CA ILE A 18 -7.52 -0.34 -0.92
C ILE A 18 -7.31 0.42 0.38
N ILE A 19 -8.30 1.21 0.81
CA ILE A 19 -8.24 1.97 2.05
C ILE A 19 -8.18 1.05 3.27
N GLU A 20 -8.97 -0.02 3.30
CA GLU A 20 -8.93 -1.03 4.38
C GLU A 20 -7.52 -1.59 4.60
N LEU A 21 -6.76 -1.82 3.52
CA LEU A 21 -5.38 -2.27 3.60
C LEU A 21 -4.42 -1.21 4.19
N LEU A 22 -4.73 0.09 4.05
CA LEU A 22 -3.95 1.18 4.64
C LEU A 22 -4.15 1.26 6.17
N LEU A 23 -5.31 0.82 6.68
CA LEU A 23 -5.61 0.80 8.12
C LEU A 23 -4.72 -0.21 8.87
N VAL A 24 -4.38 -1.32 8.23
CA VAL A 24 -3.52 -2.38 8.78
C VAL A 24 -2.11 -1.86 9.07
N ALA A 25 -1.63 -0.85 8.34
CA ALA A 25 -0.34 -0.23 8.62
C ALA A 25 -0.44 0.92 9.63
N THR A 26 -1.50 1.73 9.55
CA THR A 26 -1.63 2.98 10.31
C THR A 26 -1.78 2.72 11.81
N VAL A 27 -2.76 1.90 12.21
CA VAL A 27 -3.08 1.73 13.64
C VAL A 27 -1.96 1.04 14.42
N PRO A 28 -1.35 -0.07 13.94
CA PRO A 28 -0.21 -0.65 14.64
C PRO A 28 0.99 0.29 14.74
N THR A 29 1.21 1.13 13.71
CA THR A 29 2.28 2.14 13.76
C THR A 29 2.00 3.16 14.86
N MET A 30 0.75 3.62 15.01
CA MET A 30 0.36 4.55 16.07
C MET A 30 0.56 3.92 17.46
N ILE A 31 0.14 2.67 17.65
CA ILE A 31 0.33 1.93 18.91
C ILE A 31 1.82 1.81 19.26
N PHE A 32 2.64 1.45 18.28
CA PHE A 32 4.09 1.33 18.50
C PHE A 32 4.76 2.70 18.73
N ALA A 33 4.29 3.76 18.08
CA ALA A 33 4.78 5.12 18.30
C ALA A 33 4.46 5.63 19.72
N GLU A 34 3.27 5.31 20.24
CA GLU A 34 2.84 5.65 21.61
C GLU A 34 3.56 4.80 22.67
N GLN A 35 4.06 3.62 22.28
CA GLN A 35 4.48 2.56 23.22
C GLN A 35 3.33 2.18 24.18
N GLY A 36 2.11 2.12 23.62
CA GLY A 36 0.88 1.94 24.39
C GLY A 36 -0.35 2.13 23.51
N MET A 37 -1.52 2.28 24.13
CA MET A 37 -2.76 2.54 23.38
C MET A 37 -2.90 4.06 23.16
N PRO A 38 -2.88 4.55 21.91
CA PRO A 38 -3.06 5.97 21.64
C PRO A 38 -4.48 6.41 21.97
N ASP A 39 -4.68 7.73 22.15
CA ASP A 39 -6.01 8.29 22.34
C ASP A 39 -6.98 7.88 21.21
N PHE A 40 -8.17 7.44 21.59
CA PHE A 40 -9.15 6.91 20.64
C PHE A 40 -9.59 7.95 19.61
N LEU A 41 -9.78 9.21 20.03
CA LEU A 41 -10.18 10.28 19.11
C LEU A 41 -9.05 10.62 18.13
N LEU A 42 -7.79 10.59 18.57
CA LEU A 42 -6.63 10.74 17.70
C LEU A 42 -6.57 9.64 16.64
N VAL A 43 -6.75 8.37 17.03
CA VAL A 43 -6.83 7.24 16.10
C VAL A 43 -7.97 7.45 15.11
N LEU A 44 -9.18 7.76 15.60
CA LEU A 44 -10.35 7.98 14.75
C LEU A 44 -10.13 9.12 13.75
N ASN A 45 -9.62 10.26 14.19
CA ASN A 45 -9.34 11.41 13.33
C ASN A 45 -8.29 11.09 12.27
N THR A 46 -7.25 10.33 12.64
CA THR A 46 -6.20 9.90 11.72
C THR A 46 -6.75 8.95 10.66
N LEU A 47 -7.57 7.97 11.05
CA LEU A 47 -8.18 7.02 10.10
C LEU A 47 -9.20 7.70 9.18
N VAL A 48 -10.00 8.64 9.68
CA VAL A 48 -10.94 9.41 8.85
C VAL A 48 -10.16 10.28 7.86
N GLY A 49 -9.20 11.09 8.34
CA GLY A 49 -8.39 11.96 7.49
C GLY A 49 -7.61 11.18 6.42
N GLY A 50 -6.99 10.06 6.81
CA GLY A 50 -6.27 9.16 5.92
C GLY A 50 -7.18 8.46 4.90
N THR A 51 -8.38 8.04 5.30
CA THR A 51 -9.41 7.49 4.39
C THR A 51 -9.84 8.50 3.35
N LEU A 52 -10.05 9.76 3.75
CA LEU A 52 -10.37 10.83 2.81
C LEU A 52 -9.19 11.09 1.84
N ALA A 53 -7.95 11.08 2.33
CA ALA A 53 -6.76 11.28 1.50
C ALA A 53 -6.61 10.17 0.45
N ALA A 54 -6.69 8.92 0.90
CA ALA A 54 -6.62 7.74 0.04
C ALA A 54 -7.80 7.70 -0.95
N GLY A 55 -8.99 8.11 -0.50
CA GLY A 55 -10.16 8.23 -1.36
C GLY A 55 -10.00 9.30 -2.44
N ALA A 56 -9.39 10.43 -2.11
CA ALA A 56 -9.11 11.50 -3.07
C ALA A 56 -8.09 11.04 -4.13
N ALA A 57 -7.01 10.40 -3.68
CA ALA A 57 -6.01 9.76 -4.55
C ALA A 57 -6.65 8.70 -5.46
N GLY A 58 -7.54 7.87 -4.93
CA GLY A 58 -8.32 6.87 -5.68
C GLY A 58 -9.22 7.50 -6.73
N ALA A 59 -9.89 8.60 -6.41
CA ALA A 59 -10.75 9.34 -7.33
C ALA A 59 -9.95 9.99 -8.46
N PHE A 60 -8.81 10.63 -8.16
CA PHE A 60 -7.89 11.12 -9.20
C PHE A 60 -7.40 10.00 -10.11
N ASN A 61 -6.98 8.88 -9.54
CA ASN A 61 -6.52 7.76 -10.34
C ASN A 61 -7.64 7.19 -11.24
N CYS A 62 -8.87 7.06 -10.75
CA CYS A 62 -10.01 6.66 -11.58
C CYS A 62 -10.26 7.64 -12.74
N PHE A 63 -10.11 8.95 -12.48
CA PHE A 63 -10.21 9.96 -13.53
C PHE A 63 -9.08 9.84 -14.56
N ILE A 64 -7.83 9.70 -14.12
CA ILE A 64 -6.66 9.60 -14.99
C ILE A 64 -6.72 8.32 -15.85
N ASP A 65 -7.16 7.20 -15.26
CA ASP A 65 -7.18 5.88 -15.90
C ASP A 65 -8.43 5.61 -16.75
N ARG A 66 -9.35 6.58 -16.87
CA ARG A 66 -10.70 6.38 -17.43
C ARG A 66 -10.75 5.76 -18.83
N GLU A 67 -9.77 6.06 -19.68
CA GLU A 67 -9.68 5.50 -21.04
C GLU A 67 -9.17 4.06 -21.03
N GLU A 68 -8.18 3.74 -20.18
CA GLU A 68 -7.68 2.38 -20.01
C GLU A 68 -8.74 1.47 -19.41
N ASP A 69 -9.47 1.98 -18.42
CA ASP A 69 -10.50 1.23 -17.74
C ASP A 69 -11.63 0.77 -18.68
N ARG A 70 -11.84 1.48 -19.81
CA ARG A 70 -12.80 1.08 -20.86
C ARG A 70 -12.39 -0.22 -21.57
N VAL A 71 -11.09 -0.49 -21.70
CA VAL A 71 -10.58 -1.65 -22.46
C VAL A 71 -10.20 -2.84 -21.56
N MET A 72 -10.26 -2.68 -20.24
CA MET A 72 -9.97 -3.75 -19.27
C MET A 72 -11.26 -4.40 -18.73
N LYS A 73 -11.42 -5.72 -18.91
CA LYS A 73 -12.58 -6.49 -18.39
C LYS A 73 -12.86 -6.26 -16.90
N ARG A 74 -11.81 -6.09 -16.11
CA ARG A 74 -11.89 -5.89 -14.65
C ARG A 74 -12.46 -4.54 -14.24
N THR A 75 -12.22 -3.48 -15.03
CA THR A 75 -12.51 -2.09 -14.64
C THR A 75 -13.53 -1.39 -15.54
N ALA A 76 -14.01 -2.08 -16.58
CA ALA A 76 -15.07 -1.61 -17.47
C ALA A 76 -16.41 -1.28 -16.78
N ARG A 77 -16.60 -1.73 -15.53
CA ARG A 77 -17.79 -1.42 -14.70
C ARG A 77 -17.59 -0.23 -13.76
N ARG A 78 -16.47 0.48 -13.83
CA ARG A 78 -16.23 1.63 -12.95
C ARG A 78 -17.22 2.77 -13.26
N PRO A 79 -17.65 3.56 -12.26
CA PRO A 79 -18.67 4.59 -12.45
C PRO A 79 -18.35 5.66 -13.49
N LEU A 80 -17.06 5.98 -13.68
CA LEU A 80 -16.61 6.90 -14.72
C LEU A 80 -16.73 6.31 -16.14
N VAL A 81 -16.56 4.99 -16.25
CA VAL A 81 -16.63 4.26 -17.53
C VAL A 81 -18.10 4.09 -17.94
N THR A 82 -18.98 3.80 -16.98
CA THR A 82 -20.41 3.60 -17.22
C THR A 82 -21.19 4.91 -17.38
N GLY A 83 -20.56 6.07 -17.15
CA GLY A 83 -21.20 7.39 -17.21
C GLY A 83 -22.08 7.71 -16.00
N GLU A 84 -22.00 6.93 -14.92
CA GLU A 84 -22.71 7.23 -13.66
C GLU A 84 -22.14 8.46 -12.96
N VAL A 85 -20.88 8.80 -13.20
CA VAL A 85 -20.23 10.04 -12.77
C VAL A 85 -19.53 10.66 -13.97
N THR A 86 -19.77 11.95 -14.20
CA THR A 86 -19.09 12.71 -15.26
C THR A 86 -17.65 13.03 -14.88
N ASP A 87 -16.80 13.26 -15.87
CA ASP A 87 -15.41 13.68 -15.70
C ASP A 87 -15.27 14.90 -14.76
N ARG A 88 -16.13 15.91 -14.94
CA ARG A 88 -16.14 17.13 -14.11
C ARG A 88 -16.54 16.83 -12.67
N GLU A 89 -17.57 16.03 -12.46
CA GLU A 89 -18.02 15.62 -11.12
C GLU A 89 -16.92 14.88 -10.36
N ALA A 90 -16.23 13.95 -11.03
CA ALA A 90 -15.16 13.18 -10.39
C ALA A 90 -13.95 14.05 -10.02
N LEU A 91 -13.56 14.99 -10.88
CA LEU A 91 -12.48 15.93 -10.58
C LEU A 91 -12.84 16.87 -9.43
N VAL A 92 -14.04 17.45 -9.44
CA VAL A 92 -14.52 18.31 -8.34
C VAL A 92 -14.55 17.50 -7.04
N PHE A 93 -15.08 16.28 -7.07
CA PHE A 93 -15.10 15.40 -5.92
C PHE A 93 -13.69 15.10 -5.39
N ALA A 94 -12.73 14.76 -6.25
CA ALA A 94 -11.36 14.48 -5.84
C ALA A 94 -10.67 15.69 -5.20
N TRP A 95 -10.84 16.89 -5.76
CA TRP A 95 -10.28 18.13 -5.19
C TRP A 95 -10.93 18.51 -3.86
N VAL A 96 -12.26 18.44 -3.76
CA VAL A 96 -12.98 18.70 -2.51
C VAL A 96 -12.53 17.71 -1.43
N LEU A 97 -12.45 16.43 -1.77
CA LEU A 97 -12.03 15.38 -0.83
C LEU A 97 -10.58 15.58 -0.37
N SER A 98 -9.70 16.06 -1.25
CA SER A 98 -8.32 16.43 -0.91
C SER A 98 -8.27 17.59 0.08
N ALA A 99 -9.00 18.67 -0.20
CA ALA A 99 -9.05 19.84 0.69
C ALA A 99 -9.62 19.48 2.06
N VAL A 100 -10.73 18.74 2.09
CA VAL A 100 -11.36 18.27 3.33
C VAL A 100 -10.41 17.36 4.11
N SER A 101 -9.74 16.41 3.45
CA SER A 101 -8.77 15.53 4.11
C SER A 101 -7.63 16.31 4.78
N VAL A 102 -7.03 17.26 4.07
CA VAL A 102 -5.90 18.04 4.58
C VAL A 102 -6.33 18.93 5.75
N VAL A 103 -7.47 19.62 5.63
CA VAL A 103 -8.01 20.44 6.73
C VAL A 103 -8.38 19.58 7.93
N TRP A 104 -8.99 18.41 7.70
CA TRP A 104 -9.36 17.47 8.76
C TRP A 104 -8.13 16.99 9.54
N LEU A 105 -7.07 16.57 8.83
CA LEU A 105 -5.83 16.16 9.48
C LEU A 105 -5.14 17.33 10.20
N ALA A 106 -5.18 18.54 9.64
CA ALA A 106 -4.52 19.69 10.24
C ALA A 106 -5.18 20.10 11.57
N VAL A 107 -6.51 20.02 11.65
CA VAL A 107 -7.29 20.42 12.83
C VAL A 107 -7.45 19.28 13.83
N GLY A 108 -7.72 18.06 13.36
CA GLY A 108 -8.04 16.91 14.19
C GLY A 108 -6.84 16.04 14.58
N VAL A 109 -5.67 16.26 13.97
CA VAL A 109 -4.45 15.49 14.22
C VAL A 109 -3.27 16.45 14.45
N ASN A 110 -2.60 16.90 13.39
CA ASN A 110 -1.57 17.94 13.42
C ASN A 110 -1.15 18.36 12.00
N ALA A 111 -0.37 19.44 11.91
CA ALA A 111 0.11 19.99 10.64
C ALA A 111 1.03 19.04 9.86
N LEU A 112 1.85 18.24 10.53
CA LEU A 112 2.77 17.30 9.87
C LEU A 112 2.00 16.16 9.19
N ALA A 113 1.04 15.56 9.89
CA ALA A 113 0.15 14.54 9.34
C ALA A 113 -0.64 15.08 8.14
N ALA A 114 -1.11 16.33 8.20
CA ALA A 114 -1.79 17.00 7.09
C ALA A 114 -0.89 17.18 5.87
N ALA A 115 0.36 17.64 6.08
CA ALA A 115 1.34 17.80 5.02
C ALA A 115 1.69 16.46 4.37
N LEU A 116 1.91 15.41 5.18
CA LEU A 116 2.16 14.05 4.69
C LEU A 116 0.96 13.48 3.93
N GLY A 117 -0.28 13.77 4.36
CA GLY A 117 -1.50 13.43 3.64
C GLY A 117 -1.58 14.11 2.26
N ALA A 118 -1.27 15.41 2.19
CA ALA A 118 -1.20 16.14 0.92
C ALA A 118 -0.13 15.57 -0.02
N VAL A 119 1.05 15.25 0.53
CA VAL A 119 2.14 14.60 -0.21
C VAL A 119 1.72 13.22 -0.71
N ALA A 120 1.01 12.42 0.09
CA ALA A 120 0.50 11.11 -0.32
C ALA A 120 -0.47 11.20 -1.51
N ILE A 121 -1.40 12.17 -1.47
CA ILE A 121 -2.32 12.45 -2.58
C ILE A 121 -1.53 12.82 -3.84
N PHE A 122 -0.57 13.73 -3.72
CA PHE A 122 0.27 14.16 -4.84
C PHE A 122 1.10 13.00 -5.44
N LEU A 123 1.75 12.21 -4.59
CA LEU A 123 2.56 11.08 -5.02
C LEU A 123 1.71 10.04 -5.77
N TYR A 124 0.48 9.77 -5.32
CA TYR A 124 -0.37 8.81 -6.01
C TYR A 124 -0.97 9.36 -7.30
N ALA A 125 -1.53 10.58 -7.26
CA ALA A 125 -2.23 11.18 -8.38
C ALA A 125 -1.27 11.62 -9.49
N VAL A 126 -0.15 12.25 -9.14
CA VAL A 126 0.78 12.83 -10.12
C VAL A 126 1.93 11.87 -10.39
N PHE A 127 2.73 11.58 -9.36
CA PHE A 127 3.98 10.83 -9.54
C PHE A 127 3.71 9.39 -10.02
N TYR A 128 2.78 8.68 -9.40
CA TYR A 128 2.40 7.34 -9.86
C TYR A 128 1.49 7.39 -11.10
N SER A 129 0.28 7.94 -10.99
CA SER A 129 -0.76 7.75 -12.00
C SER A 129 -0.44 8.45 -13.34
N ILE A 130 0.14 9.66 -13.32
CA ILE A 130 0.45 10.41 -14.55
C ILE A 130 1.86 10.08 -15.05
N VAL A 131 2.87 10.11 -14.17
CA VAL A 131 4.29 10.06 -14.60
C VAL A 131 4.78 8.63 -14.77
N LEU A 132 4.70 7.80 -13.73
CA LEU A 132 5.40 6.51 -13.73
C LEU A 132 4.62 5.39 -14.40
N LYS A 133 3.30 5.30 -14.17
CA LYS A 133 2.48 4.13 -14.49
C LYS A 133 2.69 3.62 -15.92
N ARG A 134 2.77 4.52 -16.90
CA ARG A 134 2.90 4.21 -18.33
C ARG A 134 4.34 4.21 -18.87
N ARG A 135 5.33 4.63 -18.08
CA ARG A 135 6.68 4.94 -18.59
C ARG A 135 7.76 3.94 -18.18
N THR A 136 7.51 3.09 -17.18
CA THR A 136 8.55 2.21 -16.65
C THR A 136 7.99 0.94 -16.01
N ALA A 137 8.76 -0.16 -16.07
CA ALA A 137 8.48 -1.39 -15.34
C ALA A 137 8.70 -1.29 -13.83
N GLN A 138 9.35 -0.20 -13.38
CA GLN A 138 9.50 0.16 -11.96
C GLN A 138 8.32 0.98 -11.43
N ASN A 139 7.22 1.07 -12.21
CA ASN A 139 6.06 1.88 -11.87
C ASN A 139 5.47 1.56 -10.49
N ILE A 140 5.39 0.29 -10.11
CA ILE A 140 4.82 -0.13 -8.84
C ILE A 140 5.79 0.03 -7.68
N VAL A 141 7.10 -0.03 -7.95
CA VAL A 141 8.14 0.15 -6.92
C VAL A 141 8.10 1.60 -6.45
N TRP A 142 8.33 2.54 -7.35
CA TRP A 142 8.31 3.97 -7.04
C TRP A 142 6.89 4.51 -6.83
N GLY A 143 5.88 3.91 -7.45
CA GLY A 143 4.48 4.21 -7.15
C GLY A 143 4.06 3.76 -5.74
N GLY A 144 4.73 2.75 -5.19
CA GLY A 144 4.51 2.22 -3.85
C GLY A 144 4.78 3.24 -2.74
N VAL A 145 5.60 4.27 -2.99
CA VAL A 145 5.91 5.35 -2.03
C VAL A 145 4.62 5.94 -1.44
N ALA A 146 3.63 6.24 -2.29
CA ALA A 146 2.35 6.78 -1.83
C ALA A 146 1.60 5.81 -0.89
N GLY A 147 1.70 4.50 -1.15
CA GLY A 147 1.09 3.45 -0.32
C GLY A 147 1.79 3.24 1.02
N CYS A 148 3.02 3.73 1.17
CA CYS A 148 3.81 3.64 2.41
C CYS A 148 3.56 4.84 3.35
N MET A 149 3.02 5.94 2.83
CA MET A 149 2.72 7.16 3.59
C MET A 149 1.84 6.98 4.83
N PRO A 150 0.87 6.05 4.91
CA PRO A 150 0.06 5.88 6.11
C PRO A 150 0.87 5.56 7.37
N VAL A 151 2.03 4.90 7.24
CA VAL A 151 2.96 4.69 8.36
C VAL A 151 3.49 6.02 8.87
N LEU A 152 3.99 6.88 7.98
CA LEU A 152 4.53 8.18 8.35
C LEU A 152 3.43 9.08 8.94
N ILE A 153 2.23 9.05 8.36
CA ILE A 153 1.07 9.80 8.86
C ILE A 153 0.68 9.30 10.26
N GLY A 154 0.59 7.98 10.47
CA GLY A 154 0.28 7.40 11.78
C GLY A 154 1.34 7.71 12.83
N TRP A 155 2.62 7.58 12.50
CA TRP A 155 3.72 7.95 13.41
C TRP A 155 3.69 9.43 13.79
N ALA A 156 3.57 10.31 12.79
CA ALA A 156 3.50 11.75 12.99
C ALA A 156 2.25 12.18 13.75
N ALA A 157 1.13 11.46 13.61
CA ALA A 157 -0.09 11.73 14.36
C ALA A 157 0.14 11.65 15.87
N VAL A 158 0.92 10.66 16.31
CA VAL A 158 1.23 10.41 17.72
C VAL A 158 2.39 11.26 18.22
N THR A 159 3.51 11.26 17.50
CA THR A 159 4.76 11.87 17.97
C THR A 159 4.93 13.34 17.60
N GLY A 160 4.17 13.83 16.62
CA GLY A 160 4.37 15.14 16.01
C GLY A 160 5.64 15.27 15.15
N GLY A 161 6.41 14.18 14.98
CA GLY A 161 7.68 14.14 14.26
C GLY A 161 7.83 12.92 13.35
N LEU A 162 9.03 12.74 12.81
CA LEU A 162 9.42 11.53 12.07
C LEU A 162 10.75 11.03 12.60
N ASP A 163 10.72 9.83 13.17
CA ASP A 163 11.89 9.19 13.75
C ASP A 163 12.32 7.97 12.91
N TRP A 164 13.47 7.39 13.26
CA TRP A 164 13.97 6.19 12.58
C TRP A 164 12.98 5.03 12.49
N PRO A 165 12.20 4.67 13.53
CA PRO A 165 11.18 3.63 13.41
C PRO A 165 10.16 3.91 12.29
N ALA A 166 9.70 5.16 12.16
CA ALA A 166 8.76 5.57 11.12
C ALA A 166 9.32 5.33 9.72
N LEU A 167 10.59 5.72 9.51
CA LEU A 167 11.29 5.56 8.25
C LEU A 167 11.57 4.09 7.92
N ILE A 168 11.90 3.28 8.93
CA ILE A 168 12.11 1.83 8.77
C ILE A 168 10.79 1.15 8.39
N LEU A 169 9.69 1.45 9.07
CA LEU A 169 8.37 0.90 8.76
C LEU A 169 7.90 1.34 7.37
N PHE A 170 8.16 2.59 6.98
CA PHE A 170 7.90 3.09 5.63
C PHE A 170 8.70 2.30 4.59
N LEU A 171 10.01 2.13 4.81
CA LEU A 171 10.89 1.39 3.90
C LEU A 171 10.53 -0.09 3.85
N PHE A 172 10.08 -0.66 4.96
CA PHE A 172 9.59 -2.04 5.04
C PHE A 172 8.39 -2.27 4.09
N ILE A 173 7.36 -1.40 4.13
CA ILE A 173 6.23 -1.50 3.18
C ILE A 173 6.69 -1.23 1.75
N PHE A 174 7.61 -0.28 1.56
CA PHE A 174 8.12 0.05 0.24
C PHE A 174 8.83 -1.15 -0.40
N LEU A 175 9.73 -1.81 0.33
CA LEU A 175 10.45 -3.00 -0.12
C LEU A 175 9.55 -4.23 -0.24
N TRP A 176 8.46 -4.29 0.53
CA TRP A 176 7.43 -5.33 0.43
C TRP A 176 6.55 -5.19 -0.81
N THR A 177 6.41 -3.98 -1.36
CA THR A 177 5.52 -3.71 -2.51
C THR A 177 5.86 -4.55 -3.75
N PRO A 178 7.13 -4.67 -4.17
CA PRO A 178 7.49 -5.52 -5.31
C PRO A 178 7.23 -7.02 -5.13
N PRO A 179 7.65 -7.69 -4.04
CA PRO A 179 7.40 -9.12 -3.86
C PRO A 179 5.91 -9.42 -3.59
N HIS A 180 5.11 -8.41 -3.23
CA HIS A 180 3.65 -8.49 -3.24
C HIS A 180 3.08 -8.39 -4.67
N TYR A 181 3.36 -7.33 -5.42
CA TYR A 181 2.68 -7.05 -6.69
C TYR A 181 3.20 -7.84 -7.89
N TRP A 182 4.49 -8.15 -7.95
CA TRP A 182 5.05 -8.79 -9.12
C TRP A 182 4.54 -10.22 -9.37
N PRO A 183 4.30 -11.07 -8.36
CA PRO A 183 3.61 -12.35 -8.57
C PRO A 183 2.21 -12.18 -9.17
N LEU A 184 1.45 -11.16 -8.75
CA LEU A 184 0.16 -10.81 -9.38
C LEU A 184 0.36 -10.42 -10.85
N SER A 185 1.41 -9.64 -11.15
CA SER A 185 1.71 -9.22 -12.51
C SER A 185 2.07 -10.37 -13.44
N MET A 186 2.66 -11.46 -12.92
CA MET A 186 2.95 -12.66 -13.73
C MET A 186 1.65 -13.30 -14.23
N LYS A 187 0.65 -13.44 -13.34
CA LYS A 187 -0.65 -14.03 -13.69
C LYS A 187 -1.43 -13.20 -14.71
N TYR A 188 -1.36 -11.87 -14.58
CA TYR A 188 -2.12 -10.95 -15.42
C TYR A 188 -1.28 -10.28 -16.50
N ALA A 189 -0.17 -10.90 -16.91
CA ALA A 189 0.79 -10.34 -17.86
C ALA A 189 0.13 -9.93 -19.19
N GLU A 190 -0.76 -10.77 -19.74
CA GLU A 190 -1.47 -10.47 -20.98
C GLU A 190 -2.41 -9.27 -20.86
N ASP A 191 -3.11 -9.14 -19.73
CA ASP A 191 -4.02 -8.02 -19.48
C ASP A 191 -3.24 -6.69 -19.47
N TYR A 192 -2.06 -6.67 -18.83
CA TYR A 192 -1.19 -5.50 -18.79
C TYR A 192 -0.60 -5.17 -20.17
N SER A 193 -0.18 -6.19 -20.93
CA SER A 193 0.31 -6.02 -22.29
C SER A 193 -0.77 -5.41 -23.21
N ARG A 194 -2.01 -5.92 -23.15
CA ARG A 194 -3.14 -5.35 -23.91
C ARG A 194 -3.50 -3.92 -23.50
N ALA A 195 -3.27 -3.55 -22.25
CA ALA A 195 -3.49 -2.20 -21.74
C ALA A 195 -2.31 -1.25 -22.01
N GLY A 196 -1.21 -1.72 -22.61
CA GLY A 196 -0.01 -0.91 -22.85
C GLY A 196 0.71 -0.48 -21.55
N VAL A 197 0.48 -1.18 -20.44
CA VAL A 197 1.11 -0.89 -19.15
C VAL A 197 2.35 -1.77 -19.02
N PRO A 198 3.58 -1.20 -18.94
CA PRO A 198 4.83 -1.96 -18.97
C PRO A 198 5.12 -2.63 -17.62
N MET A 199 4.15 -3.31 -17.01
CA MET A 199 4.32 -4.01 -15.74
C MET A 199 5.40 -5.08 -15.86
N LEU A 200 6.25 -5.28 -14.83
CA LEU A 200 7.40 -6.19 -14.93
C LEU A 200 7.02 -7.60 -15.44
N GLY A 201 5.92 -8.18 -14.95
CA GLY A 201 5.42 -9.47 -15.43
C GLY A 201 5.00 -9.52 -16.91
N ALA A 202 4.69 -8.37 -17.52
CA ALA A 202 4.31 -8.26 -18.93
C ALA A 202 5.50 -8.02 -19.88
N VAL A 203 6.62 -7.48 -19.36
CA VAL A 203 7.78 -7.08 -20.18
C VAL A 203 9.04 -7.89 -19.89
N SER A 204 8.99 -8.83 -18.93
CA SER A 204 10.14 -9.63 -18.52
C SER A 204 9.79 -11.09 -18.32
N SER A 205 10.79 -11.96 -18.39
CA SER A 205 10.61 -13.39 -18.18
C SER A 205 10.19 -13.70 -16.75
N ALA A 206 9.46 -14.80 -16.55
CA ALA A 206 9.12 -15.31 -15.23
C ALA A 206 10.35 -15.52 -14.34
N ARG A 207 11.50 -15.88 -14.93
CA ARG A 207 12.79 -16.03 -14.23
C ARG A 207 13.26 -14.71 -13.64
N THR A 208 13.25 -13.65 -14.45
CA THR A 208 13.61 -12.28 -14.03
C THR A 208 12.69 -11.81 -12.92
N VAL A 209 11.37 -11.94 -13.10
CA VAL A 209 10.39 -11.54 -12.08
C VAL A 209 10.62 -12.31 -10.78
N GLY A 210 10.78 -13.64 -10.85
CA GLY A 210 11.05 -14.46 -9.67
C GLY A 210 12.33 -14.08 -8.92
N SER A 211 13.40 -13.74 -9.64
CA SER A 211 14.66 -13.30 -9.01
C SER A 211 14.50 -11.98 -8.26
N GLN A 212 13.74 -11.05 -8.83
CA GLN A 212 13.45 -9.75 -8.23
C GLN A 212 12.53 -9.90 -7.01
N VAL A 213 11.53 -10.80 -7.07
CA VAL A 213 10.69 -11.15 -5.92
C VAL A 213 11.54 -11.70 -4.76
N VAL A 214 12.49 -12.59 -5.02
CA VAL A 214 13.39 -13.13 -3.98
C VAL A 214 14.28 -12.03 -3.39
N LEU A 215 14.91 -11.21 -4.22
CA LEU A 215 15.80 -10.14 -3.78
C LEU A 215 15.07 -9.17 -2.85
N TYR A 216 13.90 -8.68 -3.27
CA TYR A 216 13.11 -7.76 -2.45
C TYR A 216 12.47 -8.44 -1.25
N ALA A 217 12.14 -9.74 -1.29
CA ALA A 217 11.67 -10.47 -0.12
C ALA A 217 12.75 -10.50 0.98
N TRP A 218 14.02 -10.73 0.63
CA TRP A 218 15.12 -10.62 1.58
C TRP A 218 15.31 -9.19 2.09
N ALA A 219 15.31 -8.20 1.18
CA ALA A 219 15.42 -6.79 1.58
C ALA A 219 14.31 -6.39 2.56
N THR A 220 13.09 -6.87 2.31
CA THR A 220 11.91 -6.68 3.17
C THR A 220 12.11 -7.26 4.57
N VAL A 221 12.61 -8.50 4.67
CA VAL A 221 12.85 -9.17 5.95
C VAL A 221 14.00 -8.51 6.72
N ILE A 222 15.09 -8.16 6.03
CA ILE A 222 16.21 -7.46 6.67
C ILE A 222 15.73 -6.10 7.20
N CYS A 223 14.99 -5.35 6.39
CA CYS A 223 14.45 -4.05 6.78
C CYS A 223 13.48 -4.14 7.95
N SER A 224 12.60 -5.15 8.01
CA SER A 224 11.70 -5.32 9.14
C SER A 224 12.47 -5.60 10.44
N LEU A 225 13.54 -6.39 10.38
CA LEU A 225 14.38 -6.71 11.53
C LEU A 225 15.24 -5.53 12.02
N LEU A 226 15.51 -4.52 11.18
CA LEU A 226 16.20 -3.28 11.62
C LEU A 226 15.42 -2.52 12.70
N LEU A 227 14.11 -2.73 12.79
CA LEU A 227 13.28 -2.12 13.82
C LEU A 227 13.65 -2.60 15.23
N VAL A 228 14.30 -3.76 15.38
CA VAL A 228 14.76 -4.27 16.69
C VAL A 228 15.91 -3.41 17.24
N PRO A 229 17.08 -3.32 16.59
CA PRO A 229 18.20 -2.53 17.11
C PRO A 229 18.02 -1.01 16.99
N VAL A 230 17.27 -0.52 16.00
CA VAL A 230 17.13 0.92 15.75
C VAL A 230 15.83 1.47 16.34
N GLY A 231 14.75 0.69 16.30
CA GLY A 231 13.44 1.14 16.74
C GLY A 231 12.98 0.61 18.09
N GLY A 232 13.80 -0.19 18.77
CA GLY A 232 13.48 -0.70 20.11
C GLY A 232 12.40 -1.78 20.12
N ALA A 233 12.12 -2.42 18.97
CA ALA A 233 11.14 -3.50 18.93
C ALA A 233 11.61 -4.71 19.77
N GLY A 234 10.69 -5.23 20.57
CA GLY A 234 10.83 -6.33 21.49
C GLY A 234 10.82 -7.71 20.83
N TRP A 235 10.90 -8.73 21.69
CA TRP A 235 11.12 -10.11 21.25
C TRP A 235 9.90 -10.70 20.51
N VAL A 236 8.69 -10.23 20.82
CA VAL A 236 7.45 -10.68 20.17
C VAL A 236 7.48 -10.26 18.71
N TYR A 237 7.83 -9.00 18.44
CA TYR A 237 8.04 -8.53 17.08
C TYR A 237 9.20 -9.28 16.39
N ALA A 238 10.36 -9.38 17.04
CA ALA A 238 11.57 -9.96 16.44
C ALA A 238 11.37 -11.41 15.98
N VAL A 239 10.84 -12.28 16.87
CA VAL A 239 10.58 -13.69 16.56
C VAL A 239 9.52 -13.81 15.46
N THR A 240 8.45 -13.02 15.54
CA THR A 240 7.37 -13.05 14.54
C THR A 240 7.86 -12.61 13.17
N ALA A 241 8.59 -11.49 13.09
CA ALA A 241 9.15 -10.95 11.86
C ALA A 241 10.12 -11.94 11.20
N LEU A 242 10.99 -12.58 11.99
CA LEU A 242 11.92 -13.59 11.50
C LEU A 242 11.19 -14.84 10.98
N ALA A 243 10.29 -15.42 11.78
CA ALA A 243 9.59 -16.66 11.41
C ALA A 243 8.70 -16.45 10.18
N ALA A 244 7.90 -15.39 10.16
CA ALA A 244 7.05 -15.06 9.02
C ALA A 244 7.89 -14.69 7.78
N GLY A 245 9.04 -14.04 7.98
CA GLY A 245 9.99 -13.69 6.93
C GLY A 245 10.65 -14.89 6.27
N VAL A 246 11.11 -15.87 7.06
CA VAL A 246 11.66 -17.14 6.56
C VAL A 246 10.60 -17.91 5.74
N TRP A 247 9.37 -17.97 6.23
CA TRP A 247 8.26 -18.59 5.51
C TRP A 247 7.99 -17.90 4.16
N PHE A 248 7.87 -16.57 4.16
CA PHE A 248 7.59 -15.80 2.95
C PHE A 248 8.72 -15.88 1.91
N THR A 249 9.98 -15.77 2.35
CA THR A 249 11.17 -15.89 1.48
C THR A 249 11.31 -17.31 0.92
N GLY A 250 10.99 -18.35 1.69
CA GLY A 250 10.95 -19.74 1.21
C GLY A 250 9.96 -19.94 0.05
N HIS A 251 8.77 -19.36 0.15
CA HIS A 251 7.78 -19.42 -0.95
C HIS A 251 8.17 -18.57 -2.17
N SER A 252 8.87 -17.46 -1.96
CA SER A 252 9.45 -16.64 -3.02
C SER A 252 10.53 -17.42 -3.79
N HIS A 253 11.40 -18.14 -3.08
CA HIS A 253 12.40 -19.04 -3.67
C HIS A 253 11.75 -20.17 -4.46
N ARG A 254 10.67 -20.78 -3.94
CA ARG A 254 9.92 -21.80 -4.67
C ARG A 254 9.34 -21.26 -5.98
N LEU A 255 8.79 -20.04 -5.97
CA LEU A 255 8.31 -19.40 -7.19
C LEU A 255 9.45 -19.20 -8.20
N HIS A 256 10.61 -18.71 -7.75
CA HIS A 256 11.78 -18.53 -8.60
C HIS A 256 12.31 -19.85 -9.16
N ALA A 257 12.42 -20.89 -8.34
CA ALA A 257 12.90 -22.22 -8.77
C ALA A 257 12.00 -22.82 -9.87
N LEU A 258 10.67 -22.72 -9.73
CA LEU A 258 9.73 -23.14 -10.76
C LEU A 258 9.89 -22.34 -12.06
N ALA A 259 10.13 -21.03 -11.95
CA ALA A 259 10.38 -20.19 -13.12
C ALA A 259 11.72 -20.53 -13.81
N VAL A 260 12.77 -20.83 -13.05
CA VAL A 260 14.07 -21.28 -13.58
C VAL A 260 13.95 -22.61 -14.32
N ALA A 261 13.17 -23.55 -13.76
CA ALA A 261 12.89 -24.86 -14.34
C ALA A 261 11.92 -24.82 -15.54
N GLY A 262 11.49 -23.64 -16.00
CA GLY A 262 10.56 -23.50 -17.12
C GLY A 262 9.13 -23.96 -16.82
N ARG A 263 8.75 -24.04 -15.54
CA ARG A 263 7.43 -24.49 -15.07
C ARG A 263 6.77 -23.46 -14.14
N PRO A 264 6.71 -22.15 -14.49
CA PRO A 264 6.01 -21.17 -13.67
C PRO A 264 4.53 -21.55 -13.58
N THR A 265 3.91 -21.33 -12.42
CA THR A 265 2.47 -21.61 -12.23
C THR A 265 1.76 -20.42 -11.60
N ASP A 266 0.59 -20.07 -12.14
CA ASP A 266 -0.27 -19.04 -11.58
C ASP A 266 -0.68 -19.35 -10.14
N LYS A 267 -0.83 -20.64 -9.81
CA LYS A 267 -1.13 -21.08 -8.46
C LYS A 267 -0.04 -20.65 -7.47
N GLN A 268 1.24 -20.87 -7.80
CA GLN A 268 2.34 -20.46 -6.93
C GLN A 268 2.47 -18.94 -6.89
N ALA A 269 2.32 -18.25 -8.02
CA ALA A 269 2.36 -16.79 -8.07
C ALA A 269 1.28 -16.17 -7.18
N MET A 270 0.05 -16.68 -7.24
CA MET A 270 -1.03 -16.23 -6.36
C MET A 270 -0.83 -16.65 -4.91
N TYR A 271 -0.18 -17.78 -4.65
CA TYR A 271 0.18 -18.16 -3.28
C TYR A 271 1.14 -17.14 -2.66
N VAL A 272 2.19 -16.72 -3.38
CA VAL A 272 3.12 -15.68 -2.91
C VAL A 272 2.40 -14.34 -2.75
N PHE A 273 1.51 -13.96 -3.68
CA PHE A 273 0.70 -12.75 -3.56
C PHE A 273 -0.14 -12.73 -2.27
N HIS A 274 -0.97 -13.74 -2.01
CA HIS A 274 -1.76 -13.76 -0.78
C HIS A 274 -0.89 -13.97 0.47
N GLY A 275 0.18 -14.75 0.34
CA GLY A 275 1.13 -14.99 1.42
C GLY A 275 1.86 -13.72 1.84
N SER A 276 2.15 -12.81 0.92
CA SER A 276 2.73 -11.50 1.24
C SER A 276 1.77 -10.62 2.07
N ILE A 277 0.46 -10.72 1.84
CA ILE A 277 -0.57 -10.02 2.65
C ILE A 277 -0.62 -10.64 4.06
N ALA A 278 -0.60 -11.97 4.15
CA ALA A 278 -0.55 -12.66 5.44
C ALA A 278 0.71 -12.30 6.22
N TYR A 279 1.87 -12.28 5.56
CA TYR A 279 3.15 -11.88 6.13
C TYR A 279 3.09 -10.47 6.75
N ILE A 280 2.73 -9.45 5.96
CA ILE A 280 2.69 -8.07 6.46
C ILE A 280 1.64 -7.91 7.58
N THR A 281 0.48 -8.58 7.47
CA THR A 281 -0.57 -8.54 8.50
C THR A 281 -0.04 -9.09 9.83
N VAL A 282 0.59 -10.26 9.80
CA VAL A 282 1.14 -10.89 11.02
C VAL A 282 2.25 -10.05 11.63
N VAL A 283 3.14 -9.47 10.82
CA VAL A 283 4.22 -8.60 11.32
C VAL A 283 3.67 -7.30 11.93
N PHE A 284 2.69 -6.65 11.30
CA PHE A 284 2.07 -5.45 11.86
C PHE A 284 1.20 -5.76 13.09
N LEU A 285 0.57 -6.93 13.18
CA LEU A 285 -0.08 -7.37 14.42
C LEU A 285 0.93 -7.57 15.55
N ALA A 286 2.08 -8.20 15.26
CA ALA A 286 3.14 -8.31 16.25
C ALA A 286 3.65 -6.93 16.67
N LEU A 287 3.84 -6.00 15.72
CA LEU A 287 4.22 -4.61 16.01
C LEU A 287 3.24 -3.91 16.97
N ALA A 288 1.93 -4.11 16.78
CA ALA A 288 0.91 -3.54 17.68
C ALA A 288 0.92 -4.19 19.07
N LEU A 289 1.20 -5.49 19.16
CA LEU A 289 1.17 -6.22 20.43
C LEU A 289 2.45 -6.02 21.25
N ASP A 290 3.57 -5.79 20.57
CA ASP A 290 4.90 -5.75 21.16
C ASP A 290 5.04 -4.72 22.31
N PRO A 291 4.50 -3.48 22.24
CA PRO A 291 4.53 -2.56 23.38
C PRO A 291 3.86 -3.07 24.66
N PHE A 292 2.93 -4.03 24.56
CA PHE A 292 2.19 -4.55 25.71
C PHE A 292 2.79 -5.83 26.30
N VAL A 293 3.46 -6.64 25.48
CA VAL A 293 3.92 -8.00 25.86
C VAL A 293 5.36 -8.33 25.43
N GLY A 294 5.92 -7.53 24.54
CA GLY A 294 7.29 -7.63 24.03
C GLY A 294 8.22 -6.78 24.88
N GLY A 295 8.89 -7.40 25.85
CA GLY A 295 10.04 -6.76 26.49
C GLY A 295 11.15 -6.47 25.47
N PRO A 296 12.00 -5.46 25.71
CA PRO A 296 13.09 -5.10 24.80
C PRO A 296 14.06 -6.27 24.61
N VAL A 297 14.51 -6.48 23.37
CA VAL A 297 15.52 -7.50 23.01
C VAL A 297 16.94 -7.01 23.32
N LEU A 298 17.14 -5.69 23.26
CA LEU A 298 18.42 -4.99 23.40
C LEU A 298 18.27 -3.84 24.40
#